data_AF-A0A3A8K8X2-F1
#
_entry.id   AF-A0A3A8K8X2-F1
#
_cell.length_a   1.000
_cell.length_b   1.000
_cell.length_c   1.000
_cell.angle_alpha   90.00
_cell.angle_beta   90.00
_cell.angle_gamma   90.00
#
_symmetry.space_group_name_H-M   'P 1'
#
loop_
_entity.id
_entity.type
_entity.pdbx_description
1 polymer ?
#
loop_
_entity_poly.entity_id
_entity_poly.type
_entity_poly.pdbx_seq_one_letter_code
_entity_poly.pdbx_strand_id
1 'polypeptide(L)'
;MSETPVYRKPIGTARKFIKRLVIDGADYDLCEPSAGDKTLVLKLSKEAGEIDADRNPTSEDAGIYFLARVAIACLYHPGGRRRVFELGSREDLEAVKLEPWLLDSATAFTSSFGGKTVEEEKGNSEATPS
;
A
#
# COMPACT_ATOMS: atom_id res chain seq x y z
N MET A 1 5.33 10.36 -31.04
CA MET A 1 5.36 10.16 -29.59
C MET A 1 3.93 10.31 -29.09
N SER A 2 3.27 9.22 -28.73
CA SER A 2 1.89 9.25 -28.21
C SER A 2 1.95 9.41 -26.70
N GLU A 3 1.79 10.64 -26.20
CA GLU A 3 1.56 10.89 -24.78
C GLU A 3 0.25 10.20 -24.38
N THR A 4 0.36 9.15 -23.59
CA THR A 4 -0.82 8.50 -23.01
C THR A 4 -1.36 9.45 -21.94
N PRO A 5 -2.62 9.95 -22.06
CA PRO A 5 -3.16 10.86 -21.07
C PRO A 5 -3.26 10.16 -19.72
N VAL A 6 -2.51 10.66 -18.74
CA VAL A 6 -2.58 10.16 -17.35
C VAL A 6 -3.86 10.72 -16.74
N TYR A 7 -4.96 9.99 -16.87
CA TYR A 7 -6.23 10.34 -16.22
C TYR A 7 -6.09 10.20 -14.69
N ARG A 8 -5.79 11.30 -14.01
CA ARG A 8 -5.82 11.35 -12.54
C ARG A 8 -7.29 11.34 -12.10
N LYS A 9 -7.66 10.39 -11.24
CA LYS A 9 -9.01 10.37 -10.65
C LYS A 9 -9.32 11.72 -9.98
N PRO A 10 -10.55 12.25 -10.13
CA PRO A 10 -10.97 13.47 -9.44
C PRO A 10 -10.76 13.38 -7.92
N ILE A 11 -10.43 14.51 -7.30
CA ILE A 11 -10.34 14.66 -5.84
C ILE A 11 -11.67 14.23 -5.21
N GLY A 12 -11.62 13.40 -4.17
CA GLY A 12 -12.80 12.88 -3.47
C GLY A 12 -13.36 11.56 -4.02
N THR A 13 -12.81 11.02 -5.09
CA THR A 13 -13.20 9.68 -5.59
C THR A 13 -12.64 8.59 -4.68
N ALA A 14 -13.49 7.65 -4.28
CA ALA A 14 -13.06 6.52 -3.47
C ALA A 14 -11.95 5.71 -4.16
N ARG A 15 -10.96 5.27 -3.38
CA ARG A 15 -9.98 4.28 -3.82
C ARG A 15 -10.66 2.94 -4.05
N LYS A 16 -10.01 2.10 -4.83
CA LYS A 16 -10.50 0.75 -5.09
C LYS A 16 -10.35 -0.05 -3.80
N PHE A 17 -11.48 -0.39 -3.19
CA PHE A 17 -11.55 -1.23 -2.00
C PHE A 17 -11.00 -2.64 -2.31
N ILE A 18 -10.25 -3.20 -1.36
CA ILE A 18 -9.71 -4.56 -1.42
C ILE A 18 -10.35 -5.41 -0.31
N LYS A 19 -10.18 -5.01 0.95
CA LYS A 19 -10.80 -5.67 2.10
C LYS A 19 -10.90 -4.71 3.29
N ARG A 20 -11.69 -5.11 4.29
CA ARG A 20 -11.73 -4.44 5.59
C ARG A 20 -10.75 -5.09 6.56
N LEU A 21 -10.10 -4.27 7.37
CA LEU A 21 -9.25 -4.66 8.49
C LEU A 21 -9.87 -4.11 9.78
N VAL A 22 -9.81 -4.90 10.85
CA VAL A 22 -10.12 -4.45 12.19
C VAL A 22 -8.79 -4.23 12.91
N ILE A 23 -8.50 -2.99 13.28
CA ILE A 23 -7.29 -2.60 14.00
C ILE A 23 -7.75 -1.94 15.30
N ASP A 24 -7.35 -2.51 16.44
CA ASP A 24 -7.73 -2.04 17.78
C ASP A 24 -9.23 -1.82 17.98
N GLY A 25 -10.04 -2.70 17.37
CA GLY A 25 -11.51 -2.63 17.44
C GLY A 25 -12.16 -1.61 16.52
N ALA A 26 -11.39 -0.92 15.68
CA ALA A 26 -11.89 0.01 14.66
C ALA A 26 -11.77 -0.54 13.25
N ASP A 27 -12.75 -0.22 12.41
CA ASP A 27 -12.81 -0.64 11.01
C ASP A 27 -12.01 0.30 10.10
N TYR A 28 -11.15 -0.29 9.28
CA TYR A 28 -10.39 0.40 8.24
C TYR A 28 -10.50 -0.33 6.90
N ASP A 29 -10.52 0.43 5.82
CA ASP A 29 -10.53 -0.12 4.47
C ASP A 29 -9.10 -0.18 3.93
N LEU A 30 -8.67 -1.38 3.57
CA LEU A 30 -7.49 -1.59 2.76
C LEU A 30 -7.86 -1.34 1.30
N CYS A 31 -7.21 -0.37 0.69
CA CYS A 31 -7.49 0.05 -0.68
C CYS A 31 -6.23 -0.03 -1.55
N GLU A 32 -6.44 -0.20 -2.86
CA GLU A 32 -5.36 -0.08 -3.83
C GLU A 32 -4.89 1.40 -3.92
N PRO A 33 -3.62 1.69 -3.62
CA PRO A 33 -3.08 3.04 -3.72
C PRO A 33 -2.97 3.47 -5.18
N SER A 34 -2.99 4.78 -5.44
CA SER A 34 -2.82 5.27 -6.81
C SER A 34 -1.38 5.05 -7.31
N ALA A 35 -1.18 5.07 -8.63
CA ALA A 35 0.15 5.01 -9.21
C ALA A 35 1.08 6.11 -8.65
N GLY A 36 0.55 7.32 -8.43
CA GLY A 36 1.32 8.42 -7.83
C GLY A 36 1.71 8.16 -6.37
N ASP A 37 0.82 7.54 -5.58
CA ASP A 37 1.15 7.14 -4.20
C ASP A 37 2.25 6.06 -4.20
N LYS A 38 2.14 5.06 -5.08
CA LYS A 38 3.16 4.00 -5.23
C LYS A 38 4.52 4.59 -5.61
N THR A 39 4.56 5.50 -6.58
CA THR A 39 5.79 6.21 -6.97
C THR A 39 6.36 7.03 -5.80
N LEU A 40 5.50 7.71 -5.04
CA LEU A 40 5.95 8.52 -3.90
C LEU A 40 6.55 7.65 -2.78
N VAL A 41 5.91 6.52 -2.45
CA VAL A 41 6.48 5.54 -1.49
C VAL A 41 7.87 5.11 -1.93
N LEU A 42 8.00 4.63 -3.18
CA LEU A 42 9.29 4.14 -3.70
C LEU A 42 10.36 5.25 -3.72
N LYS A 43 9.97 6.49 -4.04
CA LYS A 43 10.88 7.63 -4.01
C LYS A 43 11.39 7.89 -2.59
N LEU A 44 10.47 8.07 -1.64
CA LEU A 44 10.81 8.38 -0.25
C LEU A 44 11.66 7.27 0.39
N SER A 45 11.34 6.01 0.10
CA SER A 45 12.11 4.87 0.61
C SER A 45 13.52 4.80 0.04
N LYS A 46 13.70 5.13 -1.24
CA LYS A 46 15.05 5.23 -1.83
C LYS A 46 15.84 6.39 -1.22
N GLU A 47 15.22 7.55 -1.07
CA GLU A 47 15.85 8.74 -0.48
C GLU A 47 16.25 8.51 0.99
N ALA A 48 15.46 7.72 1.73
CA ALA A 48 15.74 7.34 3.11
C ALA A 48 16.71 6.15 3.25
N GLY A 49 17.14 5.53 2.15
CA GLY A 49 18.01 4.34 2.18
C GLY A 49 17.31 3.09 2.71
N GLU A 50 15.97 3.04 2.69
CA GLU A 50 15.19 1.89 3.15
C GLU A 50 15.22 0.73 2.16
N ILE A 51 15.32 1.06 0.86
CA ILE A 51 15.43 0.09 -0.22
C ILE A 51 16.61 0.42 -1.13
N ASP A 52 17.22 -0.61 -1.72
CA ASP A 52 18.29 -0.48 -2.70
C ASP A 52 17.77 -0.16 -4.12
N ALA A 53 18.68 -0.20 -5.09
CA ALA A 53 18.35 0.04 -6.49
C ALA A 53 17.36 -0.99 -7.06
N ASP A 54 17.48 -2.24 -6.61
CA ASP A 54 16.68 -3.41 -7.00
C ASP A 54 15.38 -3.53 -6.19
N ARG A 55 15.12 -2.57 -5.29
CA ARG A 55 13.95 -2.48 -4.40
C ARG A 55 13.94 -3.53 -3.29
N ASN A 56 15.10 -4.07 -2.92
CA ASN A 56 15.23 -4.92 -1.74
C ASN A 56 15.47 -4.04 -0.49
N PRO A 57 14.98 -4.44 0.68
CA PRO A 57 15.33 -3.79 1.94
C PRO A 57 16.84 -3.79 2.18
N THR A 58 17.40 -2.67 2.64
CA THR A 58 18.84 -2.57 2.96
C THR A 58 19.20 -3.18 4.31
N SER A 59 18.21 -3.35 5.19
CA SER A 59 18.30 -4.01 6.49
C SER A 59 16.89 -4.43 6.95
N GLU A 60 16.79 -5.18 8.05
CA GLU A 60 15.50 -5.54 8.64
C GLU A 60 14.69 -4.30 9.05
N ASP A 61 15.33 -3.37 9.76
CA ASP A 61 14.69 -2.13 10.21
C ASP A 61 14.19 -1.27 9.05
N ALA A 62 15.00 -1.19 7.99
CA ALA A 62 14.66 -0.54 6.73
C ALA A 62 13.45 -1.20 6.04
N GLY A 63 13.36 -2.53 6.10
CA GLY A 63 12.21 -3.29 5.60
C GLY A 63 10.92 -2.93 6.33
N ILE A 64 10.97 -2.75 7.66
CA ILE A 64 9.81 -2.32 8.45
C ILE A 64 9.39 -0.90 8.08
N TYR A 65 10.34 0.04 7.90
CA TYR A 65 10.02 1.39 7.44
C TYR A 65 9.35 1.38 6.06
N PHE A 66 9.88 0.59 5.12
CA PHE A 66 9.26 0.45 3.81
C PHE A 66 7.83 -0.10 3.93
N LEU A 67 7.63 -1.14 4.73
CA LEU A 67 6.31 -1.73 4.98
C LEU A 67 5.34 -0.72 5.62
N ALA A 68 5.80 0.09 6.57
CA ALA A 68 5.00 1.15 7.19
C ALA A 68 4.54 2.20 6.15
N ARG A 69 5.41 2.63 5.25
CA ARG A 69 5.02 3.54 4.14
C ARG A 69 4.00 2.91 3.21
N VAL A 70 4.15 1.61 2.93
CA VAL A 70 3.19 0.85 2.13
C VAL A 70 1.84 0.78 2.84
N ALA A 71 1.81 0.49 4.15
CA ALA A 71 0.60 0.46 4.95
C ALA A 71 -0.11 1.81 4.95
N ILE A 72 0.63 2.90 5.18
CA ILE A 72 0.11 4.28 5.12
C ILE A 72 -0.55 4.57 3.77
N ALA A 73 0.08 4.17 2.65
CA ALA A 73 -0.47 4.39 1.32
C ALA A 73 -1.80 3.63 1.07
N CYS A 74 -1.96 2.46 1.70
CA CYS A 74 -3.04 1.52 1.47
C CYS A 74 -4.21 1.66 2.47
N LEU A 75 -4.01 2.25 3.65
CA LEU A 75 -5.00 2.29 4.72
C LEU A 75 -5.90 3.53 4.65
N TYR A 76 -7.21 3.31 4.54
CA TYR A 76 -8.23 4.35 4.45
C TYR A 76 -9.30 4.16 5.52
N HIS A 77 -9.95 5.25 5.90
CA HIS A 77 -11.21 5.14 6.63
C HIS A 77 -12.28 4.47 5.77
N PRO A 78 -13.31 3.87 6.40
CA PRO A 78 -14.43 3.26 5.69
C PRO A 78 -14.98 4.15 4.57
N GLY A 79 -15.14 3.56 3.38
CA GLY A 79 -15.55 4.25 2.16
C GLY A 79 -14.40 4.70 1.26
N GLY A 80 -13.13 4.49 1.67
CA GLY A 80 -11.96 4.61 0.79
C GLY A 80 -11.66 6.02 0.27
N ARG A 81 -12.25 7.07 0.86
CA ARG A 81 -12.08 8.47 0.40
C ARG A 81 -10.98 9.23 1.14
N ARG A 82 -10.79 8.92 2.43
CA ARG A 82 -9.83 9.58 3.31
C ARG A 82 -8.81 8.56 3.79
N ARG A 83 -7.53 8.84 3.58
CA ARG A 83 -6.43 8.03 4.13
C ARG A 83 -6.40 8.20 5.65
N VAL A 84 -5.99 7.16 6.36
CA VAL A 84 -5.86 7.21 7.83
C VAL A 84 -4.67 8.06 8.24
N PHE A 85 -3.56 7.92 7.52
CA PHE A 85 -2.28 8.56 7.80
C PHE A 85 -1.80 9.43 6.62
N GLU A 86 -0.90 10.35 6.86
CA GLU A 86 -0.30 11.19 5.82
C GLU A 86 1.00 10.57 5.29
N LEU A 87 1.06 10.36 3.98
CA LEU A 87 2.15 9.61 3.33
C LEU A 87 3.53 10.28 3.44
N GLY A 88 3.57 11.59 3.61
CA GLY A 88 4.80 12.35 3.81
C GLY A 88 5.11 12.66 5.28
N SER A 89 4.24 12.27 6.21
CA SER A 89 4.43 12.57 7.64
C SER A 89 5.46 11.64 8.24
N ARG A 90 6.53 12.21 8.80
CA ARG A 90 7.52 11.43 9.56
C ARG A 90 6.91 10.91 10.86
N GLU A 91 6.05 11.71 11.50
CA GLU A 91 5.39 11.33 12.75
C GLU A 91 4.51 10.09 12.56
N ASP A 92 3.67 10.09 11.51
CA ASP A 92 2.83 8.93 11.21
C ASP A 92 3.66 7.69 10.86
N LEU A 93 4.78 7.88 10.15
CA LEU A 93 5.69 6.79 9.82
C LEU A 93 6.31 6.15 11.07
N GLU A 94 6.79 6.96 12.00
CA GLU A 94 7.37 6.48 13.27
C GLU A 94 6.31 5.78 14.12
N ALA A 95 5.09 6.31 14.17
CA ALA A 95 3.99 5.68 14.88
C ALA A 95 3.66 4.31 14.27
N VAL A 96 3.33 4.26 12.96
CA VAL A 96 2.92 3.03 12.28
C VAL A 96 3.99 1.94 12.32
N LYS A 97 5.28 2.30 12.24
CA LYS A 97 6.38 1.33 12.31
C LYS A 97 6.39 0.52 13.61
N LEU A 98 5.96 1.13 14.71
CA LEU A 98 5.98 0.51 16.04
C LEU A 98 4.74 -0.35 16.33
N GLU A 99 3.76 -0.31 15.42
CA GLU A 99 2.49 -0.98 15.62
C GLU A 99 2.55 -2.49 15.34
N PRO A 100 2.06 -3.35 16.26
CA PRO A 100 2.08 -4.81 16.06
C PRO A 100 1.29 -5.27 14.83
N TRP A 101 0.16 -4.60 14.54
CA TRP A 101 -0.71 -4.96 13.44
C TRP A 101 -0.06 -4.79 12.06
N LEU A 102 1.04 -4.02 11.97
CA LEU A 102 1.77 -3.82 10.73
C LEU A 102 2.33 -5.14 10.19
N LEU A 103 2.93 -5.95 11.07
CA LEU A 103 3.50 -7.24 10.72
C LEU A 103 2.41 -8.30 10.51
N ASP A 104 1.38 -8.31 11.35
CA ASP A 104 0.24 -9.23 11.23
C ASP A 104 -0.47 -9.07 9.87
N SER A 105 -0.47 -7.86 9.33
CA SER A 105 -1.10 -7.52 8.04
C SER A 105 -0.11 -7.32 6.90
N ALA A 106 1.17 -7.68 7.06
CA ALA A 106 2.23 -7.38 6.09
C ALA A 106 1.89 -7.84 4.67
N THR A 107 1.49 -9.11 4.51
CA THR A 107 1.08 -9.68 3.22
C THR A 107 -0.09 -8.93 2.60
N ALA A 108 -1.05 -8.47 3.41
CA ALA A 108 -2.18 -7.73 2.91
C ALA A 108 -1.76 -6.38 2.34
N PHE A 109 -0.87 -5.68 3.04
CA PHE A 109 -0.33 -4.39 2.60
C PHE A 109 0.50 -4.54 1.32
N THR A 110 1.40 -5.52 1.25
CA THR A 110 2.27 -5.73 0.08
C THR A 110 1.47 -6.17 -1.15
N SER A 111 0.52 -7.09 -1.04
CA SER A 111 -0.37 -7.47 -2.16
C SER A 111 -1.24 -6.30 -2.63
N SER A 112 -1.75 -5.48 -1.69
CA SER A 112 -2.53 -4.28 -2.04
C SER A 112 -1.72 -3.23 -2.78
N PHE A 113 -0.44 -3.13 -2.45
CA PHE A 113 0.49 -2.17 -3.04
C PHE A 113 1.04 -2.64 -4.38
N GLY A 114 1.50 -3.89 -4.45
CA GLY A 114 2.06 -4.51 -5.66
C GLY A 114 1.03 -4.74 -6.76
N GLY A 115 -0.24 -4.89 -6.40
CA GLY A 115 -1.24 -5.50 -7.28
C GLY A 115 -1.14 -7.04 -7.21
N LYS A 116 -2.06 -7.74 -7.88
CA LYS A 116 -2.06 -9.22 -7.88
C LYS A 116 -0.70 -9.74 -8.35
N THR A 117 -0.16 -10.72 -7.65
CA THR A 117 0.98 -11.49 -8.17
C THR A 117 0.49 -12.37 -9.33
N VAL A 118 1.39 -12.73 -10.25
CA VAL A 118 1.07 -13.64 -11.38
C VAL A 118 0.53 -15.00 -10.88
N GLU A 119 0.88 -15.40 -9.66
CA GLU A 119 0.40 -16.62 -9.01
C GLU A 119 -1.06 -16.47 -8.52
N GLU A 120 -1.47 -15.30 -8.02
CA GLU A 120 -2.86 -15.01 -7.59
C GLU A 120 -3.84 -14.86 -8.78
N GLU A 121 -3.34 -14.55 -9.98
CA GLU A 121 -4.15 -14.54 -11.21
C GLU A 121 -4.37 -15.95 -11.77
N LYS A 122 -3.39 -16.85 -11.62
CA LYS A 122 -3.53 -18.25 -12.04
C LYS A 122 -4.54 -19.02 -11.18
N GLY A 123 -4.56 -18.81 -9.86
CA GLY A 123 -5.49 -19.51 -8.96
C GLY A 123 -6.98 -19.18 -9.17
N ASN A 124 -7.31 -18.00 -9.73
CA ASN A 124 -8.71 -17.63 -10.00
C ASN A 124 -9.21 -18.04 -11.40
N SER A 125 -8.35 -18.62 -12.24
CA SER A 125 -8.74 -19.09 -13.58
C SER A 125 -9.10 -20.59 -13.63
N GLU A 126 -8.96 -21.32 -12.51
CA GLU A 126 -9.23 -22.76 -12.39
C GLU A 126 -10.60 -23.10 -11.76
N ALA A 127 -11.61 -22.25 -11.98
CA ALA A 127 -12.99 -22.60 -11.65
C ALA A 127 -13.97 -22.11 -12.73
N THR A 128 -13.91 -22.71 -13.92
CA THR A 128 -15.09 -22.80 -14.79
C THR A 128 -15.27 -24.28 -15.16
N PRO A 129 -16.20 -25.01 -14.52
CA PRO A 129 -16.63 -26.29 -15.06
C PRO A 129 -17.52 -26.02 -16.27
N SER A 130 -17.12 -26.54 -17.43
CA SER A 130 -18.00 -26.71 -18.60
C SER A 130 -18.97 -27.86 -18.38
#